data_AF-A0A158Q432-F1
#
_entry.id   AF-A0A158Q432-F1
#
_cell.length_a   1.000
_cell.length_b   1.000
_cell.length_c   1.000
_cell.angle_alpha   90.00
_cell.angle_beta   90.00
_cell.angle_gamma   90.00
#
_symmetry.space_group_name_H-M   'P 1'
#
loop_
_entity.id
_entity.type
_entity.pdbx_description
1 polymer ?
#
loop_
_entity_poly.entity_id
_entity_poly.type
_entity_poly.pdbx_seq_one_letter_code
_entity_poly.pdbx_strand_id
1 'polypeptide(L)'
;MISTRKTLGSTTLILYGSQTGTAEELAGRLSKDIMRYGKKAILLDPEEMNVEEFSHIAEIPNAFIILCMATYGEGNPTDNAQELHEYISNNEMDLSGVRYAIFGLGNKTYEHYNEMGKFFDRKLEEFGATRIYELGLGDDDGNLEEDFMRWREGFWPAVIQSFGWELSNEIGSERQYRCEFVTEPSTVLFTGEYGFIGAFTKQRPPFDSKNPFLATIAVNRELHKEKSERSCRHIEFDTSAARIRYEAGDHLGVFPENNKLLVEELCNLLNANMNEALLLINLDEESSKRNPFPCPCTIRTAFTHYVDICAPVKSHVLKAISEYTTDEEQKQKLVLMSTPNEEGLKAYSNFIQKERRSIIDVLRYFNKCKPPVDHLLELLPRLQYMIGDRLIKGVCTNYLLTKMESEKIPIFVRKSTVRLPHKLSTPVIMIGPGTGLAPFRGFLQERSWQKQQGKEIGPISLYFGCRYPDHDFIYEEELKQFVTSGILSELHLAFSRIGEKKVYVQHKLWENREAVWHSVENSAHIYVCGDARNMARDVQATFIKIFMQVGQKSESEAHKLFKELERQRRYQADNL
;
A
#
# COMPACT_ATOMS: atom_id res chain seq x y z
N MET A 1 28.51 -6.38 -5.00
CA MET A 1 27.63 -7.57 -5.13
C MET A 1 28.07 -8.52 -6.24
N ILE A 2 28.60 -8.02 -7.36
CA ILE A 2 29.07 -8.84 -8.49
C ILE A 2 30.28 -9.72 -8.14
N SER A 3 31.20 -9.26 -7.30
CA SER A 3 32.27 -10.11 -6.78
C SER A 3 31.69 -11.29 -6.01
N THR A 4 30.77 -11.06 -5.08
CA THR A 4 30.05 -12.11 -4.34
C THR A 4 29.28 -13.05 -5.28
N ARG A 5 28.62 -12.52 -6.32
CA ARG A 5 27.90 -13.30 -7.35
C ARG A 5 28.80 -14.24 -8.14
N LYS A 6 29.99 -13.77 -8.54
CA LYS A 6 31.00 -14.61 -9.20
C LYS A 6 31.49 -15.72 -8.26
N THR A 7 31.60 -15.44 -6.96
CA THR A 7 32.03 -16.44 -5.96
C THR A 7 30.94 -17.48 -5.63
N LEU A 8 29.65 -17.10 -5.70
CA LEU A 8 28.51 -17.96 -5.32
C LEU A 8 27.94 -18.80 -6.46
N GLY A 9 28.22 -18.46 -7.72
CA GLY A 9 27.63 -19.14 -8.87
C GLY A 9 26.12 -18.86 -9.08
N SER A 10 25.52 -17.95 -8.31
CA SER A 10 24.15 -17.51 -8.50
C SER A 10 24.04 -16.52 -9.66
N THR A 11 23.48 -16.99 -10.77
CA THR A 11 23.26 -16.18 -11.98
C THR A 11 21.92 -15.44 -11.97
N THR A 12 21.04 -15.71 -10.98
CA THR A 12 19.70 -15.12 -10.91
C THR A 12 19.60 -14.01 -9.86
N LEU A 13 19.14 -12.84 -10.28
CA LEU A 13 18.81 -11.69 -9.44
C LEU A 13 17.30 -11.46 -9.45
N ILE A 14 16.70 -11.30 -8.27
CA ILE A 14 15.31 -10.85 -8.13
C ILE A 14 15.31 -9.50 -7.42
N LEU A 15 14.70 -8.49 -8.04
CA LEU A 15 14.46 -7.18 -7.44
C LEU A 15 12.96 -6.96 -7.24
N TYR A 16 12.60 -6.24 -6.18
CA TYR A 16 11.22 -5.83 -5.93
C TYR A 16 11.09 -4.32 -5.71
N GLY A 17 10.21 -3.67 -6.47
CA GLY A 17 9.73 -2.33 -6.17
C GLY A 17 8.45 -2.45 -5.34
N SER A 18 8.51 -2.18 -4.02
CA SER A 18 7.38 -2.36 -3.11
C SER A 18 7.17 -1.20 -2.15
N GLN A 19 5.91 -0.78 -2.02
CA GLN A 19 5.52 0.24 -1.02
C GLN A 19 4.85 -0.38 0.22
N THR A 20 4.03 -1.42 0.02
CA THR A 20 3.21 -2.06 1.05
C THR A 20 3.56 -3.54 1.27
N GLY A 21 4.69 -4.00 0.69
CA GLY A 21 5.22 -5.35 0.85
C GLY A 21 4.70 -6.40 -0.12
N THR A 22 3.68 -6.10 -0.95
CA THR A 22 3.12 -7.10 -1.89
C THR A 22 4.16 -7.58 -2.89
N ALA A 23 4.87 -6.66 -3.57
CA ALA A 23 5.90 -7.02 -4.54
C ALA A 23 7.08 -7.78 -3.89
N GLU A 24 7.46 -7.41 -2.67
CA GLU A 24 8.47 -8.12 -1.88
C GLU A 24 8.04 -9.57 -1.60
N GLU A 25 6.78 -9.78 -1.20
CA GLU A 25 6.21 -11.12 -0.97
C GLU A 25 6.23 -11.97 -2.25
N LEU A 26 5.80 -11.40 -3.39
CA LEU A 26 5.79 -12.10 -4.68
C LEU A 26 7.22 -12.46 -5.13
N ALA A 27 8.17 -11.54 -4.99
CA ALA A 27 9.57 -11.78 -5.29
C ALA A 27 10.17 -12.87 -4.39
N GLY A 28 9.85 -12.86 -3.09
CA GLY A 28 10.22 -13.91 -2.15
C GLY A 28 9.68 -15.29 -2.54
N ARG A 29 8.43 -15.35 -3.00
CA ARG A 29 7.82 -16.60 -3.52
C ARG A 29 8.56 -17.13 -4.75
N LEU A 30 8.91 -16.26 -5.69
CA LEU A 30 9.71 -16.67 -6.86
C LEU A 30 11.11 -17.12 -6.46
N SER A 31 11.74 -16.47 -5.48
CA SER A 31 13.03 -16.90 -4.94
C SER A 31 12.96 -18.32 -4.34
N LYS A 32 11.87 -18.62 -3.62
CA LYS A 32 11.64 -19.96 -3.05
C LYS A 32 11.47 -21.03 -4.12
N ASP A 33 10.76 -20.71 -5.21
CA ASP A 33 10.58 -21.65 -6.32
C ASP A 33 11.89 -22.02 -7.02
N ILE A 34 12.81 -21.07 -7.16
CA ILE A 34 14.12 -21.30 -7.80
C ILE A 34 14.92 -22.38 -7.07
N MET A 35 14.78 -22.47 -5.74
CA MET A 35 15.41 -23.52 -4.94
C MET A 35 14.97 -24.93 -5.32
N ARG A 36 13.74 -25.10 -5.82
CA ARG A 36 13.21 -26.40 -6.29
C ARG A 36 13.95 -26.93 -7.51
N TYR A 37 14.68 -26.07 -8.23
CA TYR A 37 15.51 -26.45 -9.39
C TYR A 37 17.00 -26.57 -9.04
N GLY A 38 17.34 -26.64 -7.73
CA GLY A 38 18.72 -26.71 -7.26
C GLY A 38 19.51 -25.43 -7.56
N LYS A 39 18.82 -24.30 -7.72
CA LYS A 39 19.41 -22.98 -7.98
C LYS A 39 19.19 -22.07 -6.78
N LYS A 40 20.03 -21.04 -6.65
CA LYS A 40 19.86 -19.98 -5.66
C LYS A 40 19.72 -18.65 -6.38
N ALA A 41 18.73 -17.86 -5.99
CA ALA A 41 18.58 -16.49 -6.44
C ALA A 41 19.00 -15.51 -5.34
N ILE A 42 19.51 -14.36 -5.76
CA ILE A 42 19.73 -13.23 -4.86
C ILE A 42 18.46 -12.38 -4.90
N LEU A 43 17.72 -12.38 -3.79
CA LEU A 43 16.57 -11.50 -3.58
C LEU A 43 17.07 -10.21 -2.93
N LEU A 44 16.81 -9.07 -3.58
CA LEU A 44 17.40 -7.80 -3.15
C LEU A 44 16.40 -6.64 -3.25
N ASP A 45 16.43 -5.77 -2.24
CA ASP A 45 15.83 -4.45 -2.30
C ASP A 45 16.65 -3.54 -3.23
N PRO A 46 16.09 -2.99 -4.31
CA PRO A 46 16.82 -2.07 -5.19
C PRO A 46 17.45 -0.87 -4.47
N GLU A 47 16.92 -0.43 -3.31
CA GLU A 47 17.52 0.66 -2.50
C GLU A 47 18.83 0.22 -1.80
N GLU A 48 19.03 -1.08 -1.58
CA GLU A 48 20.27 -1.64 -1.01
C GLU A 48 21.33 -1.95 -2.08
N MET A 49 20.99 -1.77 -3.36
CA MET A 49 21.88 -2.02 -4.48
C MET A 49 22.68 -0.76 -4.82
N ASN A 50 23.98 -0.90 -5.07
CA ASN A 50 24.67 0.12 -5.87
C ASN A 50 24.16 0.02 -7.32
N VAL A 51 23.38 1.00 -7.76
CA VAL A 51 22.75 1.03 -9.08
C VAL A 51 23.74 0.92 -10.25
N GLU A 52 24.99 1.36 -10.07
CA GLU A 52 26.05 1.20 -11.08
C GLU A 52 26.38 -0.28 -11.34
N GLU A 53 26.21 -1.16 -10.34
CA GLU A 53 26.40 -2.61 -10.53
C GLU A 53 25.35 -3.19 -11.50
N PHE A 54 24.22 -2.51 -11.75
CA PHE A 54 23.19 -3.03 -12.64
C PHE A 54 23.69 -3.19 -14.09
N SER A 55 24.48 -2.23 -14.60
CA SER A 55 25.08 -2.32 -15.94
C SER A 55 26.12 -3.44 -16.07
N HIS A 56 26.71 -3.88 -14.97
CA HIS A 56 27.70 -4.94 -14.95
C HIS A 56 27.07 -6.35 -14.83
N ILE A 57 25.74 -6.46 -14.76
CA ILE A 57 25.06 -7.76 -14.71
C ILE A 57 25.36 -8.61 -15.96
N ALA A 58 25.55 -7.98 -17.12
CA ALA A 58 25.90 -8.66 -18.37
C ALA A 58 27.25 -9.42 -18.30
N GLU A 59 28.14 -9.07 -17.36
CA GLU A 59 29.40 -9.80 -17.15
C GLU A 59 29.21 -11.17 -16.50
N ILE A 60 28.01 -11.47 -16.00
CA ILE A 60 27.69 -12.75 -15.37
C ILE A 60 27.16 -13.71 -16.46
N PRO A 61 27.84 -14.83 -16.73
CA PRO A 61 27.36 -15.80 -17.72
C PRO A 61 25.96 -16.32 -17.36
N ASN A 62 25.04 -16.35 -18.33
CA ASN A 62 23.66 -16.77 -18.13
C ASN A 62 22.91 -15.97 -17.04
N ALA A 63 23.21 -14.68 -16.90
CA ALA A 63 22.49 -13.78 -16.01
C ALA A 63 20.98 -13.83 -16.27
N PHE A 64 20.21 -13.93 -15.19
CA PHE A 64 18.76 -13.89 -15.20
C PHE A 64 18.25 -12.83 -14.24
N ILE A 65 17.46 -11.87 -14.73
CA ILE A 65 16.85 -10.83 -13.90
C ILE A 65 15.34 -11.08 -13.81
N ILE A 66 14.81 -11.11 -12.60
CA ILE A 66 13.36 -11.10 -12.34
C ILE A 66 13.02 -9.80 -11.63
N LEU A 67 12.05 -9.05 -12.14
CA LEU A 67 11.57 -7.82 -11.50
C LEU A 67 10.11 -7.96 -11.07
N CYS A 68 9.82 -7.70 -9.80
CA CYS A 68 8.45 -7.54 -9.29
C CYS A 68 8.22 -6.05 -8.98
N MET A 69 7.60 -5.31 -9.90
CA MET A 69 7.56 -3.84 -9.82
C MET A 69 6.15 -3.33 -9.58
N ALA A 70 5.88 -2.82 -8.37
CA ALA A 70 4.67 -2.08 -8.11
C ALA A 70 4.76 -0.65 -8.68
N THR A 71 3.63 -0.15 -9.14
CA THR A 71 3.48 1.25 -9.59
C THR A 71 2.76 2.05 -8.51
N TYR A 72 3.23 3.26 -8.21
CA TYR A 72 2.67 4.11 -7.17
C TYR A 72 2.35 5.53 -7.67
N GLY A 73 1.36 6.18 -7.05
CA GLY A 73 0.91 7.51 -7.46
C GLY A 73 0.52 7.58 -8.94
N GLU A 74 0.97 8.65 -9.61
CA GLU A 74 0.70 8.91 -11.04
C GLU A 74 1.66 8.15 -11.97
N GLY A 75 1.81 6.84 -11.78
CA GLY A 75 2.69 6.03 -12.62
C GLY A 75 4.17 6.10 -12.23
N ASN A 76 4.48 6.45 -10.98
CA ASN A 76 5.85 6.56 -10.47
C ASN A 76 6.35 5.21 -9.92
N PRO A 77 7.68 5.03 -9.79
CA PRO A 77 8.25 3.93 -9.01
C PRO A 77 7.86 4.00 -7.54
N THR A 78 7.95 2.87 -6.85
CA THR A 78 7.94 2.84 -5.39
C THR A 78 9.20 3.52 -4.84
N ASP A 79 9.13 4.01 -3.60
CA ASP A 79 10.23 4.77 -2.98
C ASP A 79 11.56 3.99 -3.08
N ASN A 80 11.53 2.69 -2.78
CA ASN A 80 12.70 1.82 -2.80
C ASN A 80 13.26 1.52 -4.22
N ALA A 81 12.50 1.81 -5.28
CA ALA A 81 12.91 1.61 -6.67
C ALA A 81 13.25 2.90 -7.41
N GLN A 82 13.11 4.06 -6.76
CA GLN A 82 13.29 5.38 -7.37
C GLN A 82 14.69 5.55 -7.98
N GLU A 83 15.74 5.23 -7.23
CA GLU A 83 17.13 5.42 -7.67
C GLU A 83 17.46 4.53 -8.89
N LEU A 84 17.02 3.26 -8.87
CA LEU A 84 17.20 2.35 -9.99
C LEU A 84 16.46 2.83 -11.25
N HIS A 85 15.22 3.32 -11.08
CA HIS A 85 14.44 3.89 -12.17
C HIS A 85 15.15 5.11 -12.79
N GLU A 86 15.68 6.01 -11.95
CA GLU A 86 16.44 7.19 -12.41
C GLU A 86 17.73 6.79 -13.13
N TYR A 87 18.47 5.80 -12.61
CA TYR A 87 19.68 5.30 -13.23
C TYR A 87 19.41 4.74 -14.64
N ILE A 88 18.41 3.85 -14.77
CA ILE A 88 18.03 3.26 -16.06
C ILE A 88 17.45 4.29 -17.04
N SER A 89 16.76 5.32 -16.54
CA SER A 89 16.22 6.38 -17.39
C SER A 89 17.31 7.24 -18.04
N ASN A 90 18.41 7.45 -17.33
CA ASN A 90 19.44 8.43 -17.71
C ASN A 90 20.71 7.81 -18.33
N ASN A 91 20.83 6.48 -18.36
CA ASN A 91 22.00 5.79 -18.89
C ASN A 91 21.62 4.82 -20.01
N GLU A 92 22.47 4.71 -21.02
CA GLU A 92 22.45 3.57 -21.95
C GLU A 92 23.37 2.47 -21.43
N MET A 93 22.99 1.22 -21.64
CA MET A 93 23.79 0.07 -21.25
C MET A 93 23.57 -1.10 -22.21
N ASP A 94 24.54 -2.00 -22.26
CA ASP A 94 24.46 -3.25 -23.01
C ASP A 94 24.19 -4.42 -22.07
N LEU A 95 22.97 -4.94 -22.15
CA LEU A 95 22.52 -6.13 -21.43
C LEU A 95 22.39 -7.34 -22.37
N SER A 96 23.10 -7.33 -23.50
CA SER A 96 23.18 -8.48 -24.41
C SER A 96 23.61 -9.74 -23.66
N GLY A 97 22.87 -10.83 -23.85
CA GLY A 97 23.10 -12.11 -23.17
C GLY A 97 22.46 -12.21 -21.78
N VAL A 98 21.95 -11.11 -21.22
CA VAL A 98 21.09 -11.13 -20.04
C VAL A 98 19.70 -11.58 -20.46
N ARG A 99 19.10 -12.46 -19.67
CA ARG A 99 17.69 -12.81 -19.82
C ARG A 99 16.88 -12.20 -18.70
N TYR A 100 15.61 -11.90 -18.95
CA TYR A 100 14.77 -11.30 -17.93
C TYR A 100 13.28 -11.70 -17.99
N ALA A 101 12.59 -11.49 -16.88
CA ALA A 101 11.13 -11.56 -16.77
C ALA A 101 10.62 -10.53 -15.77
N ILE A 102 9.42 -10.00 -15.98
CA ILE A 102 8.84 -8.97 -15.13
C ILE A 102 7.39 -9.31 -14.79
N PHE A 103 7.05 -9.13 -13.52
CA PHE A 103 5.67 -9.07 -13.06
C PHE A 103 5.40 -7.67 -12.51
N GLY A 104 4.58 -6.90 -13.23
CA GLY A 104 4.09 -5.61 -12.77
C GLY A 104 2.92 -5.78 -11.79
N LEU A 105 2.90 -4.95 -10.75
CA LEU A 105 1.76 -4.80 -9.86
C LEU A 105 1.15 -3.41 -10.09
N GLY A 106 -0.08 -3.37 -10.55
CA GLY A 106 -0.81 -2.14 -10.83
C GLY A 106 -2.28 -2.25 -10.46
N ASN A 107 -3.05 -1.22 -10.81
CA ASN A 107 -4.47 -1.18 -10.58
C ASN A 107 -5.14 -0.43 -11.74
N LYS A 108 -6.11 -1.07 -12.42
CA LYS A 108 -6.75 -0.52 -13.63
C LYS A 108 -7.60 0.73 -13.39
N THR A 109 -7.88 1.09 -12.14
CA THR A 109 -8.58 2.35 -11.81
C THR A 109 -7.68 3.56 -12.00
N TYR A 110 -6.36 3.35 -11.97
CA TYR A 110 -5.36 4.37 -12.25
C TYR A 110 -5.07 4.43 -13.75
N GLU A 111 -4.81 5.63 -14.24
CA GLU A 111 -4.49 5.83 -15.66
C GLU A 111 -3.18 5.14 -16.05
N HIS A 112 -2.15 5.29 -15.22
CA HIS A 112 -0.83 4.72 -15.44
C HIS A 112 -0.76 3.26 -14.95
N TYR A 113 -1.70 2.44 -15.43
CA TYR A 113 -1.80 1.03 -15.07
C TYR A 113 -0.49 0.29 -15.38
N ASN A 114 0.17 -0.22 -14.33
CA ASN A 114 1.42 -1.00 -14.44
C ASN A 114 2.58 -0.25 -15.12
N GLU A 115 2.62 1.09 -15.05
CA GLU A 115 3.64 1.87 -15.75
C GLU A 115 5.07 1.42 -15.41
N MET A 116 5.36 1.06 -14.16
CA MET A 116 6.69 0.60 -13.80
C MET A 116 7.03 -0.76 -14.41
N GLY A 117 6.12 -1.73 -14.35
CA GLY A 117 6.32 -3.01 -15.02
C GLY A 117 6.59 -2.83 -16.52
N LYS A 118 5.81 -1.97 -17.19
CA LYS A 118 5.96 -1.62 -18.61
C LYS A 118 7.25 -0.86 -18.90
N PHE A 119 7.65 0.06 -18.03
CA PHE A 119 8.87 0.86 -18.16
C PHE A 119 10.10 -0.04 -18.17
N PHE A 120 10.25 -0.89 -17.15
CA PHE A 120 11.41 -1.78 -17.04
C PHE A 120 11.42 -2.81 -18.17
N ASP A 121 10.25 -3.31 -18.59
CA ASP A 121 10.15 -4.26 -19.70
C ASP A 121 10.67 -3.65 -21.00
N ARG A 122 10.21 -2.44 -21.33
CA ARG A 122 10.66 -1.69 -22.50
C ARG A 122 12.17 -1.38 -22.44
N LYS A 123 12.67 -0.93 -21.28
CA LYS A 123 14.08 -0.53 -21.14
C LYS A 123 15.05 -1.70 -21.18
N LEU A 124 14.71 -2.84 -20.56
CA LEU A 124 15.56 -4.03 -20.64
C LEU A 124 15.65 -4.59 -22.06
N GLU A 125 14.54 -4.57 -22.82
CA GLU A 125 14.54 -4.95 -24.23
C GLU A 125 15.35 -3.96 -25.10
N GLU A 126 15.22 -2.65 -24.85
CA GLU A 126 16.01 -1.60 -25.51
C GLU A 126 17.52 -1.78 -25.29
N PHE A 127 17.93 -2.24 -24.10
CA PHE A 127 19.33 -2.54 -23.75
C PHE A 127 19.81 -3.92 -24.24
N GLY A 128 19.00 -4.66 -25.01
CA GLY A 128 19.40 -5.93 -25.62
C GLY A 128 19.19 -7.17 -24.76
N ALA A 129 18.57 -7.05 -23.58
CA ALA A 129 18.21 -8.21 -22.77
C ALA A 129 17.08 -9.01 -23.44
N THR A 130 17.10 -10.34 -23.27
CA THR A 130 16.09 -11.23 -23.86
C THR A 130 14.98 -11.56 -22.87
N ARG A 131 13.75 -11.19 -23.21
CA ARG A 131 12.54 -11.54 -22.45
C ARG A 131 12.28 -13.05 -22.51
N ILE A 132 12.19 -13.72 -21.37
CA ILE A 132 11.92 -15.17 -21.29
C ILE A 132 10.41 -15.47 -21.30
N TYR A 133 9.63 -14.62 -20.66
CA TYR A 133 8.19 -14.79 -20.52
C TYR A 133 7.48 -13.44 -20.61
N GLU A 134 6.22 -13.44 -21.02
CA GLU A 134 5.45 -12.21 -21.20
C GLU A 134 5.39 -11.37 -19.92
N LEU A 135 5.33 -10.04 -20.10
CA LEU A 135 5.16 -9.10 -19.00
C LEU A 135 3.86 -9.40 -18.26
N GLY A 136 3.97 -9.74 -16.97
CA GLY A 136 2.81 -9.88 -16.10
C GLY A 136 2.20 -8.52 -15.76
N LEU A 137 0.89 -8.39 -15.90
CA LEU A 137 0.15 -7.17 -15.59
C LEU A 137 -0.88 -7.48 -14.50
N GLY A 138 -0.44 -7.52 -13.25
CA GLY A 138 -1.33 -7.76 -12.10
C GLY A 138 -2.24 -6.56 -11.81
N ASP A 139 -3.50 -6.84 -11.47
CA ASP A 139 -4.54 -5.84 -11.20
C ASP A 139 -5.10 -5.95 -9.78
N ASP A 140 -4.74 -4.99 -8.93
CA ASP A 140 -5.23 -4.90 -7.56
C ASP A 140 -6.71 -4.45 -7.47
N ASP A 141 -7.31 -3.92 -8.54
CA ASP A 141 -8.76 -3.67 -8.54
C ASP A 141 -9.59 -4.96 -8.60
N GLY A 142 -9.07 -5.93 -9.35
CA GLY A 142 -9.65 -7.26 -9.50
C GLY A 142 -9.07 -8.23 -8.48
N ASN A 143 -8.10 -9.02 -8.92
CA ASN A 143 -7.50 -10.06 -8.09
C ASN A 143 -6.02 -10.29 -8.44
N LEU A 144 -5.18 -9.44 -7.87
CA LEU A 144 -3.73 -9.50 -8.02
C LEU A 144 -3.10 -10.86 -7.66
N GLU A 145 -3.67 -11.58 -6.67
CA GLU A 145 -3.17 -12.90 -6.28
C GLU A 145 -3.44 -13.96 -7.35
N GLU A 146 -4.60 -13.91 -7.99
CA GLU A 146 -4.94 -14.79 -9.11
C GLU A 146 -4.15 -14.46 -10.36
N ASP A 147 -3.97 -13.17 -10.66
CA ASP A 147 -3.13 -12.73 -11.79
C ASP A 147 -1.70 -13.25 -11.64
N PHE A 148 -1.13 -13.15 -10.44
CA PHE A 148 0.19 -13.68 -10.15
C PHE A 148 0.23 -15.21 -10.23
N MET A 149 -0.76 -15.92 -9.69
CA MET A 149 -0.83 -17.38 -9.78
C MET A 149 -0.84 -17.88 -11.22
N ARG A 150 -1.65 -17.25 -12.09
CA ARG A 150 -1.72 -17.58 -13.52
C ARG A 150 -0.41 -17.27 -14.24
N TRP A 151 0.15 -16.08 -14.02
CA TRP A 151 1.43 -15.70 -14.63
C TRP A 151 2.55 -16.67 -14.23
N ARG A 152 2.62 -17.02 -12.94
CA ARG A 152 3.62 -17.95 -12.39
C ARG A 152 3.51 -19.36 -12.97
N GLU A 153 2.30 -19.81 -13.30
CA GLU A 153 2.07 -21.13 -13.90
C GLU A 153 2.67 -21.25 -15.31
N GLY A 154 2.55 -20.22 -16.14
CA GLY A 154 3.19 -20.19 -17.47
C GLY A 154 4.66 -19.79 -17.45
N PHE A 155 5.07 -18.98 -16.47
CA PHE A 155 6.42 -18.49 -16.29
C PHE A 155 7.45 -19.61 -16.08
N TRP A 156 7.19 -20.54 -15.15
CA TRP A 156 8.18 -21.59 -14.82
C TRP A 156 8.50 -22.55 -15.98
N PRO A 157 7.52 -23.06 -16.74
CA PRO A 157 7.79 -23.80 -17.96
C PRO A 157 8.71 -23.06 -18.96
N ALA A 158 8.52 -21.76 -19.13
CA ALA A 158 9.36 -20.94 -20.01
C ALA A 158 10.80 -20.81 -19.49
N VAL A 159 10.98 -20.64 -18.17
CA VAL A 159 12.31 -20.64 -17.54
C VAL A 159 13.02 -21.98 -17.73
N ILE A 160 12.32 -23.09 -17.46
CA ILE A 160 12.84 -24.45 -17.64
C ILE A 160 13.31 -24.66 -19.08
N GLN A 161 12.50 -24.28 -20.06
CA GLN A 161 12.83 -24.41 -21.48
C GLN A 161 14.04 -23.54 -21.87
N SER A 162 14.12 -22.32 -21.33
CA SER A 162 15.20 -21.37 -21.67
C SER A 162 16.55 -21.77 -21.09
N PHE A 163 16.58 -22.23 -19.83
CA PHE A 163 17.83 -22.56 -19.13
C PHE A 163 18.17 -24.06 -19.08
N GLY A 164 17.25 -24.94 -19.47
CA GLY A 164 17.41 -26.39 -19.29
C GLY A 164 17.47 -26.78 -17.81
N TRP A 165 16.72 -26.10 -16.95
CA TRP A 165 16.69 -26.44 -15.52
C TRP A 165 15.82 -27.67 -15.27
N GLU A 166 16.26 -28.53 -14.36
CA GLU A 166 15.52 -29.72 -13.94
C GLU A 166 15.12 -29.59 -12.46
N LEU A 167 14.04 -30.27 -12.08
CA LEU A 167 13.64 -30.35 -10.68
C LEU A 167 14.72 -31.08 -9.88
N SER A 168 15.11 -30.49 -8.74
CA SER A 168 16.03 -31.11 -7.81
C SER A 168 15.35 -32.25 -7.04
N ASN A 169 16.06 -33.36 -6.85
CA ASN A 169 15.63 -34.44 -5.96
C ASN A 169 15.81 -34.09 -4.48
N GLU A 170 16.65 -33.10 -4.18
CA GLU A 170 16.79 -32.54 -2.84
C GLU A 170 15.66 -31.53 -2.62
N ILE A 171 14.51 -32.03 -2.15
CA ILE A 171 13.45 -31.16 -1.63
C ILE A 171 13.94 -30.63 -0.29
N GLY A 172 14.75 -29.57 -0.34
CA GLY A 172 15.11 -28.79 0.84
C GLY A 172 13.86 -28.28 1.55
N SER A 173 13.96 -28.03 2.85
CA SER A 173 12.84 -27.47 3.63
C SER A 173 12.34 -26.19 2.95
N GLU A 174 11.03 -26.11 2.68
CA GLU A 174 10.42 -24.89 2.08
C GLU A 174 10.40 -23.68 3.05
N ARG A 175 10.84 -23.91 4.29
CA ARG A 175 11.01 -22.90 5.33
C ARG A 175 12.13 -21.93 4.94
N GLN A 176 11.87 -20.64 5.10
CA GLN A 176 12.88 -19.59 4.97
C GLN A 176 13.53 -19.26 6.31
N TYR A 177 12.83 -19.51 7.42
CA TYR A 177 13.32 -19.20 8.75
C TYR A 177 13.34 -20.44 9.63
N ARG A 178 14.41 -20.60 10.42
CA ARG A 178 14.41 -21.51 11.58
C ARG A 178 13.91 -20.77 12.81
N CYS A 179 13.19 -21.48 13.67
CA CYS A 179 12.71 -20.94 14.95
C CYS A 179 13.65 -21.36 16.09
N GLU A 180 14.01 -20.39 16.93
CA GLU A 180 14.67 -20.64 18.20
C GLU A 180 13.85 -19.99 19.32
N PHE A 181 13.49 -20.78 20.34
CA PHE A 181 12.83 -20.26 21.53
C PHE A 181 13.85 -19.68 22.50
N VAL A 182 13.54 -18.52 23.05
CA VAL A 182 14.40 -17.84 24.03
C VAL A 182 14.24 -18.52 25.38
N THR A 183 15.34 -19.05 25.91
CA THR A 183 15.38 -19.73 27.21
C THR A 183 15.96 -18.87 28.32
N GLU A 184 16.81 -17.89 27.99
CA GLU A 184 17.50 -17.02 28.93
C GLU A 184 16.59 -15.86 29.39
N PRO A 185 16.17 -15.80 30.66
CA PRO A 185 15.21 -14.79 31.14
C PRO A 185 15.75 -13.36 31.11
N SER A 186 17.08 -13.18 31.07
CA SER A 186 17.71 -11.85 30.97
C SER A 186 17.71 -11.26 29.56
N THR A 187 17.27 -12.03 28.55
CA THR A 187 17.19 -11.57 27.16
C THR A 187 16.21 -10.41 27.04
N VAL A 188 16.70 -9.26 26.57
CA VAL A 188 15.84 -8.12 26.28
C VAL A 188 15.04 -8.41 25.01
N LEU A 189 13.72 -8.29 25.10
CA LEU A 189 12.79 -8.58 24.02
C LEU A 189 12.31 -7.30 23.36
N PHE A 190 12.03 -7.38 22.06
CA PHE A 190 11.15 -6.41 21.41
C PHE A 190 9.73 -6.54 21.98
N THR A 191 9.10 -5.38 22.17
CA THR A 191 7.77 -5.23 22.77
C THR A 191 6.78 -4.53 21.85
N GLY A 192 7.13 -4.35 20.57
CA GLY A 192 6.31 -3.68 19.56
C GLY A 192 7.07 -2.62 18.77
N GLU A 193 8.31 -2.31 19.14
CA GLU A 193 9.16 -1.39 18.40
C GLU A 193 9.51 -1.92 17.00
N TYR A 194 9.73 -1.02 16.04
CA TYR A 194 10.04 -1.36 14.64
C TYR A 194 11.54 -1.28 14.29
N GLY A 195 12.26 -0.35 14.91
CA GLY A 195 13.67 -0.11 14.62
C GLY A 195 14.61 -0.87 15.56
N PHE A 196 14.77 -0.37 16.78
CA PHE A 196 15.69 -0.92 17.77
C PHE A 196 15.00 -1.14 19.12
N ILE A 197 15.49 -2.13 19.87
CA ILE A 197 14.99 -2.48 21.20
C ILE A 197 15.04 -1.25 22.12
N GLY A 198 13.94 -0.95 22.79
CA GLY A 198 13.83 0.18 23.72
C GLY A 198 13.54 1.53 23.07
N ALA A 199 13.35 1.59 21.74
CA ALA A 199 13.02 2.85 21.03
C ALA A 199 11.73 3.51 21.53
N PHE A 200 10.77 2.72 22.01
CA PHE A 200 9.51 3.22 22.57
C PHE A 200 9.67 3.73 24.01
N THR A 201 10.64 3.21 24.76
CA THR A 201 10.99 3.74 26.09
C THR A 201 11.82 5.01 25.98
N LYS A 202 12.78 5.04 25.04
CA LYS A 202 13.73 6.15 24.85
C LYS A 202 13.67 6.71 23.44
N GLN A 203 12.68 7.57 23.22
CA GLN A 203 12.43 8.24 21.96
C GLN A 203 13.52 9.26 21.63
N ARG A 204 14.12 9.15 20.45
CA ARG A 204 15.14 10.08 19.93
C ARG A 204 14.84 10.39 18.47
N PRO A 205 14.85 11.67 18.04
CA PRO A 205 14.71 12.02 16.64
C PRO A 205 15.96 11.63 15.82
N PRO A 206 15.86 11.52 14.47
CA PRO A 206 14.66 11.77 13.66
C PRO A 206 13.59 10.68 13.82
N PHE A 207 12.32 11.05 13.56
CA PHE A 207 11.19 10.13 13.61
C PHE A 207 10.68 9.88 12.19
N ASP A 208 10.54 8.60 11.84
CA ASP A 208 10.17 8.11 10.51
C ASP A 208 9.47 6.74 10.64
N SER A 209 9.28 6.03 9.53
CA SER A 209 8.66 4.70 9.52
C SER A 209 9.46 3.62 10.27
N LYS A 210 10.79 3.77 10.41
CA LYS A 210 11.66 2.83 11.14
C LYS A 210 11.77 3.21 12.62
N ASN A 211 11.56 4.48 12.97
CA ASN A 211 11.56 4.99 14.33
C ASN A 211 10.36 5.93 14.57
N PRO A 212 9.14 5.38 14.75
CA PRO A 212 7.96 6.23 14.90
C PRO A 212 7.95 6.95 16.25
N PHE A 213 7.32 8.12 16.26
CA PHE A 213 7.08 8.90 17.46
C PHE A 213 5.83 8.41 18.20
N LEU A 214 5.93 8.17 19.50
CA LEU A 214 4.81 7.85 20.38
C LEU A 214 4.04 9.13 20.76
N ALA A 215 3.12 9.54 19.90
CA ALA A 215 2.28 10.72 20.12
C ALA A 215 1.12 10.42 21.06
N THR A 216 0.84 11.38 21.94
CA THR A 216 -0.31 11.32 22.83
C THR A 216 -1.57 11.70 22.06
N ILE A 217 -2.66 10.94 22.18
CA ILE A 217 -3.95 11.36 21.66
C ILE A 217 -4.48 12.53 22.51
N ALA A 218 -4.59 13.70 21.90
CA ALA A 218 -5.12 14.90 22.55
C ALA A 218 -6.65 14.96 22.44
N VAL A 219 -7.21 14.51 21.32
CA VAL A 219 -8.65 14.51 21.05
C VAL A 219 -9.02 13.22 20.33
N ASN A 220 -10.13 12.59 20.72
CA ASN A 220 -10.77 11.54 19.92
C ASN A 220 -12.30 11.67 20.02
N ARG A 221 -12.94 12.25 19.00
CA ARG A 221 -14.38 12.54 19.02
C ARG A 221 -15.11 12.07 17.76
N GLU A 222 -16.40 11.80 17.90
CA GLU A 222 -17.29 11.47 16.79
C GLU A 222 -17.57 12.70 15.93
N LEU A 223 -17.56 12.53 14.61
CA LEU A 223 -17.95 13.56 13.64
C LEU A 223 -19.34 13.33 13.06
N HIS A 224 -19.79 12.07 12.98
CA HIS A 224 -21.15 11.79 12.58
C HIS A 224 -22.15 12.14 13.70
N LYS A 225 -23.38 12.42 13.30
CA LYS A 225 -24.50 12.67 14.20
C LYS A 225 -25.15 11.33 14.59
N GLU A 226 -25.97 11.35 15.65
CA GLU A 226 -26.59 10.16 16.24
C GLU A 226 -27.39 9.29 15.24
N LYS A 227 -27.95 9.89 14.19
CA LYS A 227 -28.71 9.16 13.16
C LYS A 227 -27.84 8.35 12.20
N SER A 228 -26.52 8.56 12.20
CA SER A 228 -25.61 7.84 11.32
C SER A 228 -25.38 6.41 11.81
N GLU A 229 -25.55 5.44 10.92
CA GLU A 229 -25.23 4.02 11.19
C GLU A 229 -23.71 3.72 11.10
N ARG A 230 -22.89 4.73 10.82
CA ARG A 230 -21.43 4.61 10.67
C ARG A 230 -20.75 5.56 11.66
N SER A 231 -19.51 5.26 12.00
CA SER A 231 -18.64 6.18 12.74
C SER A 231 -17.63 6.86 11.81
N CYS A 232 -17.35 8.14 12.06
CA CYS A 232 -16.24 8.88 11.49
C CYS A 232 -15.59 9.68 12.62
N ARG A 233 -14.30 9.45 12.89
CA ARG A 233 -13.60 10.04 14.03
C ARG A 233 -12.73 11.21 13.62
N HIS A 234 -12.72 12.24 14.46
CA HIS A 234 -11.69 13.27 14.47
C HIS A 234 -10.71 12.96 15.59
N ILE A 235 -9.43 12.84 15.24
CA ILE A 235 -8.37 12.46 16.17
C ILE A 235 -7.22 13.46 16.04
N GLU A 236 -6.77 13.99 17.17
CA GLU A 236 -5.62 14.90 17.25
C GLU A 236 -4.48 14.21 18.01
N PHE A 237 -3.26 14.32 17.47
CA PHE A 237 -2.05 13.75 18.04
C PHE A 237 -1.13 14.88 18.51
N ASP A 238 -0.81 14.92 19.80
CA ASP A 238 0.19 15.84 20.33
C ASP A 238 1.59 15.42 19.88
N THR A 239 2.17 16.26 19.04
CA THR A 239 3.52 16.10 18.49
C THR A 239 4.48 17.14 19.06
N SER A 240 4.11 17.93 20.06
CA SER A 240 4.92 19.07 20.54
C SER A 240 6.34 18.67 21.00
N ALA A 241 6.50 17.47 21.54
CA ALA A 241 7.79 16.93 21.96
C ALA A 241 8.62 16.37 20.77
N ALA A 242 7.97 16.02 19.68
CA ALA A 242 8.59 15.55 18.46
C ALA A 242 8.77 16.75 17.55
N ARG A 243 10.01 17.13 17.24
CA ARG A 243 10.29 18.21 16.28
C ARG A 243 9.98 17.78 14.83
N ILE A 244 8.87 17.08 14.62
CA ILE A 244 8.34 16.63 13.34
C ILE A 244 7.83 17.86 12.60
N ARG A 245 8.16 17.92 11.31
CA ARG A 245 7.66 18.95 10.41
C ARG A 245 6.67 18.30 9.46
N TYR A 246 5.54 18.96 9.24
CA TYR A 246 4.55 18.58 8.26
C TYR A 246 3.95 19.84 7.63
N GLU A 247 3.42 19.69 6.43
CA GLU A 247 2.63 20.69 5.75
C GLU A 247 1.21 20.17 5.48
N ALA A 248 0.26 21.06 5.22
CA ALA A 248 -1.08 20.63 4.84
C ALA A 248 -1.02 19.80 3.55
N GLY A 249 -1.69 18.66 3.56
CA GLY A 249 -1.65 17.66 2.48
C GLY A 249 -0.64 16.53 2.70
N ASP A 250 0.25 16.60 3.69
CA ASP A 250 1.06 15.45 4.10
C ASP A 250 0.22 14.34 4.74
N HIS A 251 0.76 13.12 4.72
CA HIS A 251 0.10 11.94 5.29
C HIS A 251 0.67 11.60 6.67
N LEU A 252 -0.21 11.17 7.57
CA LEU A 252 0.16 10.62 8.87
C LEU A 252 0.12 9.10 8.82
N GLY A 253 1.28 8.46 8.95
CA GLY A 253 1.38 7.02 9.15
C GLY A 253 1.12 6.67 10.61
N VAL A 254 0.22 5.71 10.84
CA VAL A 254 -0.11 5.18 12.17
C VAL A 254 0.19 3.69 12.17
N PHE A 255 0.94 3.22 13.17
CA PHE A 255 1.19 1.80 13.38
C PHE A 255 0.12 1.23 14.32
N PRO A 256 -0.84 0.43 13.82
CA PRO A 256 -1.91 -0.07 14.65
C PRO A 256 -1.50 -1.35 15.39
N GLU A 257 -2.38 -1.79 16.30
CA GLU A 257 -2.29 -3.10 16.93
C GLU A 257 -3.47 -3.98 16.52
N ASN A 258 -3.24 -5.27 16.35
CA ASN A 258 -4.33 -6.23 16.24
C ASN A 258 -5.14 -6.30 17.54
N ASN A 259 -6.42 -6.65 17.41
CA ASN A 259 -7.28 -6.82 18.57
C ASN A 259 -6.76 -7.95 19.48
N LYS A 260 -6.58 -7.66 20.77
CA LYS A 260 -6.04 -8.60 21.76
C LYS A 260 -6.83 -9.91 21.86
N LEU A 261 -8.15 -9.86 21.72
CA LEU A 261 -9.01 -11.06 21.74
C LEU A 261 -8.78 -11.95 20.51
N LEU A 262 -8.56 -11.34 19.34
CA LEU A 262 -8.21 -12.08 18.12
C LEU A 262 -6.83 -12.73 18.22
N VAL A 263 -5.87 -12.04 18.83
CA VAL A 263 -4.52 -12.59 19.11
C VAL A 263 -4.62 -13.80 20.04
N GLU A 264 -5.38 -13.68 21.14
CA GLU A 264 -5.59 -14.77 22.10
C GLU A 264 -6.31 -15.96 21.46
N GLU A 265 -7.33 -15.70 20.66
CA GLU A 265 -8.04 -16.74 19.92
C GLU A 265 -7.13 -17.46 18.92
N LEU A 266 -6.31 -16.72 18.16
CA LEU A 266 -5.36 -17.32 17.24
C LEU A 266 -4.36 -18.21 17.98
N CYS A 267 -3.82 -17.76 19.10
CA CYS A 267 -2.93 -18.57 19.93
C CYS A 267 -3.62 -19.85 20.43
N ASN A 268 -4.89 -19.77 20.84
CA ASN A 268 -5.68 -20.93 21.24
C ASN A 268 -5.93 -21.90 20.08
N LEU A 269 -6.24 -21.39 18.88
CA LEU A 269 -6.40 -22.22 17.68
C LEU A 269 -5.12 -22.97 17.33
N LEU A 270 -3.96 -22.38 17.61
CA LEU A 270 -2.64 -22.96 17.35
C LEU A 270 -2.08 -23.80 18.51
N ASN A 271 -2.76 -23.84 19.67
CA ASN A 271 -2.23 -24.39 20.92
C ASN A 271 -0.86 -23.78 21.31
N ALA A 272 -0.65 -22.50 21.03
CA ALA A 272 0.61 -21.80 21.28
C ALA A 272 0.58 -21.03 22.60
N ASN A 273 1.66 -21.10 23.40
CA ASN A 273 1.81 -20.26 24.58
C ASN A 273 2.23 -18.85 24.16
N MET A 274 1.28 -17.91 24.19
CA MET A 274 1.49 -16.53 23.76
C MET A 274 2.62 -15.76 24.49
N ASN A 275 3.05 -16.23 25.67
CA ASN A 275 4.12 -15.61 26.44
C ASN A 275 5.51 -16.18 26.12
N GLU A 276 5.60 -17.26 25.33
CA GLU A 276 6.89 -17.76 24.86
C GLU A 276 7.53 -16.75 23.91
N ALA A 277 8.82 -16.53 24.13
CA ALA A 277 9.65 -15.69 23.29
C ALA A 277 10.38 -16.53 22.25
N LEU A 278 10.44 -16.01 21.02
CA LEU A 278 11.07 -16.68 19.91
C LEU A 278 11.86 -15.72 19.03
N LEU A 279 12.72 -16.31 18.22
CA LEU A 279 13.55 -15.68 17.20
C LEU A 279 13.38 -16.50 15.91
N LEU A 280 13.00 -15.83 14.82
CA LEU A 280 12.97 -16.44 13.48
C LEU A 280 14.21 -16.01 12.71
N ILE A 281 15.17 -16.92 12.53
CA ILE A 281 16.46 -16.66 11.88
C ILE A 281 16.39 -17.08 10.42
N ASN A 282 16.69 -16.17 9.50
CA ASN A 282 16.73 -16.47 8.08
C ASN A 282 17.79 -17.55 7.81
N LEU A 283 17.40 -18.61 7.12
CA LEU A 283 18.29 -19.70 6.71
C LEU A 283 19.26 -19.26 5.60
N ASP A 284 18.93 -18.20 4.85
CA ASP A 284 19.87 -17.57 3.94
C ASP A 284 20.81 -16.62 4.71
N GLU A 285 22.00 -17.12 5.04
CA GLU A 285 23.03 -16.37 5.76
C GLU A 285 23.56 -15.15 4.99
N GLU A 286 23.25 -15.02 3.71
CA GLU A 286 23.68 -13.89 2.88
C GLU A 286 22.63 -12.78 2.81
N SER A 287 21.39 -13.08 3.22
CA SER A 287 20.31 -12.09 3.23
C SER A 287 20.60 -10.99 4.25
N SER A 288 20.44 -9.73 3.83
CA SER A 288 20.42 -8.57 4.74
C SER A 288 19.26 -8.67 5.73
N LYS A 289 18.14 -9.27 5.31
CA LYS A 289 16.94 -9.50 6.12
C LYS A 289 17.11 -10.75 7.00
N ARG A 290 17.74 -10.56 8.16
CA ARG A 290 18.01 -11.63 9.14
C ARG A 290 16.77 -12.21 9.80
N ASN A 291 15.71 -11.42 9.91
CA ASN A 291 14.47 -11.81 10.57
C ASN A 291 13.29 -11.30 9.73
N PRO A 292 12.12 -11.96 9.79
CA PRO A 292 10.92 -11.47 9.12
C PRO A 292 10.35 -10.23 9.83
N PHE A 293 10.72 -10.04 11.09
CA PHE A 293 10.30 -8.96 11.98
C PHE A 293 11.25 -8.75 13.14
N PRO A 294 11.08 -7.66 13.91
CA PRO A 294 11.92 -7.41 15.08
C PRO A 294 11.85 -8.60 16.07
N CYS A 295 12.98 -9.29 16.22
CA CYS A 295 13.17 -10.43 17.09
C CYS A 295 14.43 -10.24 17.95
N PRO A 296 14.53 -10.86 19.15
CA PRO A 296 13.54 -11.76 19.74
C PRO A 296 12.32 -11.02 20.29
N CYS A 297 11.14 -11.66 20.23
CA CYS A 297 9.90 -11.12 20.81
C CYS A 297 8.98 -12.26 21.27
N THR A 298 7.96 -11.94 22.07
CA THR A 298 6.92 -12.94 22.40
C THR A 298 6.03 -13.25 21.21
N ILE A 299 5.41 -14.42 21.20
CA ILE A 299 4.37 -14.79 20.23
C ILE A 299 3.23 -13.76 20.26
N ARG A 300 2.82 -13.32 21.46
CA ARG A 300 1.82 -12.25 21.62
C ARG A 300 2.26 -10.97 20.92
N THR A 301 3.48 -10.51 21.16
CA THR A 301 4.04 -9.29 20.52
C THR A 301 4.03 -9.42 18.99
N ALA A 302 4.46 -10.57 18.46
CA ALA A 302 4.49 -10.79 17.01
C ALA A 302 3.10 -10.68 16.38
N PHE A 303 2.10 -11.37 16.93
CA PHE A 303 0.73 -11.27 16.42
C PHE A 303 0.06 -9.93 16.71
N THR A 304 0.50 -9.17 17.71
CA THR A 304 -0.11 -7.88 18.07
C THR A 304 0.39 -6.75 17.17
N HIS A 305 1.70 -6.68 16.90
CA HIS A 305 2.35 -5.51 16.30
C HIS A 305 2.94 -5.74 14.91
N TYR A 306 3.26 -6.98 14.58
CA TYR A 306 4.18 -7.29 13.49
C TYR A 306 3.48 -7.96 12.31
N VAL A 307 2.49 -8.81 12.57
CA VAL A 307 1.88 -9.65 11.54
C VAL A 307 0.41 -9.29 11.34
N ASP A 308 -0.05 -9.19 10.09
CA ASP A 308 -1.46 -8.96 9.77
C ASP A 308 -2.24 -10.27 9.85
N ILE A 309 -3.06 -10.40 10.90
CA ILE A 309 -3.91 -11.57 11.14
C ILE A 309 -5.35 -11.36 10.64
N CYS A 310 -5.65 -10.20 10.05
CA CYS A 310 -6.99 -9.78 9.63
C CYS A 310 -7.13 -9.72 8.10
N ALA A 311 -6.02 -9.66 7.35
CA ALA A 311 -6.05 -9.70 5.89
C ALA A 311 -6.61 -11.04 5.36
N PRO A 312 -7.28 -11.02 4.19
CA PRO A 312 -7.62 -12.25 3.48
C PRO A 312 -6.38 -13.12 3.24
N VAL A 313 -6.47 -14.40 3.60
CA VAL A 313 -5.33 -15.33 3.55
C VAL A 313 -4.87 -15.55 2.11
N LYS A 314 -3.57 -15.45 1.85
CA LYS A 314 -3.00 -15.70 0.52
C LYS A 314 -2.96 -17.20 0.19
N SER A 315 -3.05 -17.54 -1.09
CA SER A 315 -3.11 -18.94 -1.55
C SER A 315 -1.88 -19.76 -1.13
N HIS A 316 -0.69 -19.16 -1.13
CA HIS A 316 0.55 -19.83 -0.71
C HIS A 316 0.53 -20.20 0.79
N VAL A 317 -0.13 -19.39 1.63
CA VAL A 317 -0.33 -19.72 3.06
C VAL A 317 -1.26 -20.92 3.19
N LEU A 318 -2.35 -20.97 2.42
CA LEU A 318 -3.26 -22.13 2.39
C LEU A 318 -2.52 -23.40 1.98
N LYS A 319 -1.64 -23.32 0.97
CA LYS A 319 -0.80 -24.43 0.54
C LYS A 319 0.08 -24.93 1.67
N ALA A 320 0.82 -24.02 2.32
CA ALA A 320 1.75 -24.39 3.39
C ALA A 320 1.03 -24.97 4.61
N ILE A 321 -0.11 -24.39 5.03
CA ILE A 321 -0.83 -24.90 6.20
C ILE A 321 -1.52 -26.25 5.93
N SER A 322 -1.80 -26.60 4.67
CA SER A 322 -2.46 -27.86 4.30
C SER A 322 -1.69 -29.10 4.73
N GLU A 323 -0.40 -28.99 5.02
CA GLU A 323 0.44 -30.08 5.51
C GLU A 323 0.20 -30.40 7.00
N TYR A 324 -0.43 -29.48 7.73
CA TYR A 324 -0.64 -29.59 9.18
C TYR A 324 -2.08 -29.92 9.57
N THR A 325 -2.88 -30.43 8.63
CA THR A 325 -4.18 -31.03 8.94
C THR A 325 -4.06 -32.56 8.90
N THR A 326 -4.62 -33.20 9.93
CA THR A 326 -4.76 -34.67 9.96
C THR A 326 -5.99 -35.16 9.21
N ASP A 327 -6.90 -34.25 8.84
CA ASP A 327 -8.12 -34.55 8.11
C ASP A 327 -7.90 -34.39 6.60
N GLU A 328 -8.13 -35.46 5.86
CA GLU A 328 -7.85 -35.54 4.41
C GLU A 328 -8.81 -34.69 3.59
N GLU A 329 -10.08 -34.55 4.00
CA GLU A 329 -11.06 -33.70 3.30
C GLU A 329 -10.69 -32.22 3.44
N GLN A 330 -10.31 -31.79 4.65
CA GLN A 330 -9.80 -30.44 4.90
C GLN A 330 -8.52 -30.19 4.10
N LYS A 331 -7.61 -31.17 4.04
CA LYS A 331 -6.38 -31.08 3.25
C LYS A 331 -6.66 -30.85 1.77
N GLN A 332 -7.55 -31.65 1.18
CA GLN A 332 -7.93 -31.52 -0.23
C GLN A 332 -8.51 -30.14 -0.55
N LYS A 333 -9.37 -29.59 0.33
CA LYS A 333 -9.95 -28.25 0.16
C LYS A 333 -8.89 -27.14 0.24
N LEU A 334 -7.99 -27.22 1.22
CA LEU A 334 -6.90 -26.25 1.36
C LEU A 334 -5.96 -26.29 0.14
N VAL A 335 -5.62 -27.50 -0.33
CA VAL A 335 -4.80 -27.69 -1.52
C VAL A 335 -5.51 -27.16 -2.76
N LEU A 336 -6.79 -27.47 -2.96
CA LEU A 336 -7.58 -26.99 -4.11
C LEU A 336 -7.60 -25.45 -4.17
N MET A 337 -7.81 -24.76 -3.05
CA MET A 337 -7.79 -23.29 -3.01
C MET A 337 -6.40 -22.68 -3.25
N SER A 338 -5.36 -23.50 -3.34
CA SER A 338 -4.00 -23.06 -3.65
C SER A 338 -3.56 -23.39 -5.09
N THR A 339 -4.40 -24.07 -5.89
CA THR A 339 -4.08 -24.40 -7.27
C THR A 339 -4.52 -23.31 -8.25
N PRO A 340 -3.73 -23.04 -9.31
CA PRO A 340 -4.02 -21.98 -10.28
C PRO A 340 -5.08 -22.37 -11.34
N ASN A 341 -5.63 -23.59 -11.30
CA ASN A 341 -6.68 -24.01 -12.21
C ASN A 341 -8.03 -23.32 -11.92
N GLU A 342 -8.97 -23.32 -12.89
CA GLU A 342 -10.25 -22.62 -12.76
C GLU A 342 -11.05 -23.03 -11.51
N GLU A 343 -11.03 -24.32 -11.16
CA GLU A 343 -11.74 -24.84 -9.99
C GLU A 343 -11.15 -24.28 -8.69
N GLY A 344 -9.82 -24.31 -8.55
CA GLY A 344 -9.10 -23.81 -7.39
C GLY A 344 -9.21 -22.29 -7.23
N LEU A 345 -9.07 -21.53 -8.32
CA LEU A 345 -9.27 -20.09 -8.33
C LEU A 345 -10.69 -19.70 -7.92
N LYS A 346 -11.70 -20.41 -8.44
CA LYS A 346 -13.11 -20.20 -8.07
C LYS A 346 -13.37 -20.57 -6.61
N ALA A 347 -12.79 -21.66 -6.12
CA ALA A 347 -12.90 -22.05 -4.72
C ALA A 347 -12.28 -20.99 -3.80
N TYR A 348 -11.06 -20.52 -4.12
CA TYR A 348 -10.35 -19.47 -3.39
C TYR A 348 -11.12 -18.14 -3.40
N SER A 349 -11.61 -17.71 -4.57
CA SER A 349 -12.36 -16.45 -4.68
C SER A 349 -13.64 -16.47 -3.84
N ASN A 350 -14.42 -17.56 -3.91
CA ASN A 350 -15.66 -17.69 -3.16
C ASN A 350 -15.42 -17.84 -1.65
N PHE A 351 -14.43 -18.64 -1.25
CA PHE A 351 -14.19 -18.94 0.16
C PHE A 351 -13.36 -17.86 0.84
N ILE A 352 -12.31 -17.35 0.23
CA ILE A 352 -11.43 -16.37 0.87
C ILE A 352 -11.81 -14.95 0.50
N GLN A 353 -11.87 -14.63 -0.78
CA GLN A 353 -11.83 -13.23 -1.21
C GLN A 353 -13.17 -12.52 -1.01
N LYS A 354 -14.25 -13.15 -1.49
CA LYS A 354 -15.61 -12.60 -1.40
C LYS A 354 -16.05 -12.44 0.05
N GLU A 355 -15.79 -13.46 0.87
CA GLU A 355 -16.11 -13.48 2.29
C GLU A 355 -15.01 -12.83 3.16
N ARG A 356 -13.91 -12.40 2.53
CA ARG A 356 -12.77 -11.73 3.15
C ARG A 356 -12.17 -12.49 4.35
N ARG A 357 -12.11 -13.83 4.27
CA ARG A 357 -11.71 -14.69 5.40
C ARG A 357 -10.24 -14.52 5.78
N SER A 358 -10.02 -14.20 7.05
CA SER A 358 -8.71 -14.09 7.69
C SER A 358 -8.14 -15.47 8.07
N ILE A 359 -6.90 -15.50 8.57
CA ILE A 359 -6.29 -16.75 9.06
C ILE A 359 -7.06 -17.36 10.22
N ILE A 360 -7.65 -16.53 11.07
CA ILE A 360 -8.48 -16.98 12.18
C ILE A 360 -9.73 -17.68 11.64
N ASP A 361 -10.38 -17.10 10.62
CA ASP A 361 -11.57 -17.70 10.00
C ASP A 361 -11.26 -19.02 9.30
N VAL A 362 -10.10 -19.09 8.63
CA VAL A 362 -9.61 -20.32 8.01
C VAL A 362 -9.35 -21.40 9.07
N LEU A 363 -8.64 -21.10 10.16
CA LEU A 363 -8.34 -22.09 11.20
C LEU A 363 -9.56 -22.47 12.06
N ARG A 364 -10.55 -21.58 12.18
CA ARG A 364 -11.86 -21.93 12.76
C ARG A 364 -12.61 -22.94 11.88
N TYR A 365 -12.63 -22.71 10.57
CA TYR A 365 -13.33 -23.59 9.62
C TYR A 365 -12.61 -24.93 9.46
N PHE A 366 -11.29 -24.89 9.26
CA PHE A 366 -10.42 -26.06 9.16
C PHE A 366 -9.83 -26.39 10.54
N ASN A 367 -10.69 -26.74 11.50
CA ASN A 367 -10.33 -26.88 12.91
C ASN A 367 -9.33 -28.02 13.24
N LYS A 368 -9.06 -28.92 12.28
CA LYS A 368 -8.03 -29.97 12.40
C LYS A 368 -6.67 -29.54 11.85
N CYS A 369 -6.62 -28.42 11.14
CA CYS A 369 -5.38 -27.80 10.70
C CYS A 369 -4.70 -27.08 11.87
N LYS A 370 -3.55 -27.59 12.31
CA LYS A 370 -2.78 -27.08 13.46
C LYS A 370 -1.33 -26.77 13.05
N PRO A 371 -1.11 -25.73 12.22
CA PRO A 371 0.24 -25.35 11.83
C PRO A 371 1.05 -24.87 13.04
N PRO A 372 2.36 -25.14 13.10
CA PRO A 372 3.24 -24.55 14.10
C PRO A 372 3.20 -23.03 14.06
N VAL A 373 3.22 -22.40 15.24
CA VAL A 373 3.10 -20.94 15.39
C VAL A 373 4.20 -20.18 14.65
N ASP A 374 5.42 -20.72 14.67
CA ASP A 374 6.60 -20.14 14.00
C ASP A 374 6.46 -20.16 12.48
N HIS A 375 5.92 -21.25 11.92
CA HIS A 375 5.70 -21.32 10.48
C HIS A 375 4.58 -20.36 10.06
N LEU A 376 3.52 -20.22 10.86
CA LEU A 376 2.48 -19.25 10.56
C LEU A 376 3.00 -17.81 10.63
N LEU A 377 3.84 -17.49 11.62
CA LEU A 377 4.50 -16.19 11.74
C LEU A 377 5.43 -15.88 10.57
N GLU A 378 6.07 -16.90 9.98
CA GLU A 378 6.84 -16.76 8.74
C GLU A 378 5.94 -16.45 7.53
N LEU A 379 4.77 -17.09 7.44
CA LEU A 379 3.91 -17.06 6.25
C LEU A 379 3.01 -15.83 6.16
N LEU A 380 2.59 -15.29 7.30
CA LEU A 380 1.63 -14.20 7.31
C LEU A 380 2.28 -12.85 6.93
N PRO A 381 1.57 -11.99 6.20
CA PRO A 381 2.09 -10.70 5.78
C PRO A 381 2.34 -9.77 6.97
N ARG A 382 3.20 -8.77 6.76
CA ARG A 382 3.51 -7.76 7.78
C ARG A 382 2.31 -6.88 8.07
N LEU A 383 2.11 -6.52 9.33
CA LEU A 383 1.13 -5.50 9.72
C LEU A 383 1.62 -4.15 9.22
N GLN A 384 0.93 -3.61 8.22
CA GLN A 384 1.26 -2.34 7.60
C GLN A 384 0.61 -1.17 8.34
N TYR A 385 1.25 0.00 8.30
CA TYR A 385 0.57 1.26 8.56
C TYR A 385 -0.43 1.49 7.42
N MET A 386 -1.64 1.95 7.77
CA MET A 386 -2.68 2.17 6.76
C MET A 386 -2.75 3.64 6.37
N ILE A 387 -2.85 3.88 5.07
CA ILE A 387 -3.45 5.08 4.49
C ILE A 387 -4.64 4.55 3.69
N GLY A 388 -5.88 4.74 4.17
CA GLY A 388 -7.09 4.30 3.46
C GLY A 388 -7.97 3.27 4.18
N ASP A 389 -9.08 2.92 3.54
CA ASP A 389 -10.19 2.16 4.12
C ASP A 389 -10.12 0.65 3.77
N ARG A 390 -10.30 -0.22 4.76
CA ARG A 390 -10.53 -1.67 4.57
C ARG A 390 -11.94 -2.03 5.05
N LEU A 391 -12.63 -2.88 4.29
CA LEU A 391 -14.05 -3.20 4.48
C LEU A 391 -14.37 -4.24 5.58
N ILE A 392 -13.38 -4.97 6.08
CA ILE A 392 -13.47 -5.75 7.33
C ILE A 392 -13.05 -4.81 8.45
N LYS A 393 -13.64 -4.89 9.67
CA LYS A 393 -13.26 -4.10 10.86
C LYS A 393 -11.79 -3.67 10.78
N GLY A 394 -11.56 -2.46 10.26
CA GLY A 394 -10.22 -2.06 9.84
C GLY A 394 -9.32 -2.08 11.06
N VAL A 395 -8.14 -2.69 10.94
CA VAL A 395 -7.24 -2.87 12.10
C VAL A 395 -6.94 -1.50 12.71
N CYS A 396 -6.49 -0.53 11.90
CA CYS A 396 -6.22 0.82 12.37
C CYS A 396 -7.47 1.58 12.83
N THR A 397 -8.59 1.48 12.12
CA THR A 397 -9.80 2.24 12.49
C THR A 397 -10.42 1.73 13.79
N ASN A 398 -10.45 0.41 14.01
CA ASN A 398 -10.91 -0.16 15.28
C ASN A 398 -9.91 0.07 16.40
N TYR A 399 -8.60 -0.04 16.10
CA TYR A 399 -7.56 0.33 17.04
C TYR A 399 -7.79 1.76 17.56
N LEU A 400 -7.86 2.74 16.66
CA LEU A 400 -8.07 4.15 17.01
C LEU A 400 -9.45 4.42 17.64
N LEU A 401 -10.50 3.70 17.26
CA LEU A 401 -11.83 3.84 17.85
C LEU A 401 -11.83 3.48 19.35
N THR A 402 -11.02 2.51 19.75
CA THR A 402 -10.93 2.05 21.14
C THR A 402 -9.99 2.88 22.01
N LYS A 403 -9.27 3.85 21.43
CA LYS A 403 -8.24 4.61 22.12
C LYS A 403 -8.80 5.84 22.81
N MET A 404 -8.41 6.03 24.06
CA MET A 404 -8.78 7.18 24.87
C MET A 404 -7.76 8.31 24.72
N GLU A 405 -8.20 9.53 25.04
CA GLU A 405 -7.29 10.66 25.22
C GLU A 405 -6.23 10.31 26.27
N SER A 406 -5.02 10.86 26.12
CA SER A 406 -3.80 10.53 26.89
C SER A 406 -3.10 9.20 26.54
N GLU A 407 -3.70 8.30 25.75
CA GLU A 407 -2.98 7.13 25.25
C GLU A 407 -1.93 7.52 24.20
N LYS A 408 -0.83 6.76 24.16
CA LYS A 408 0.26 6.97 23.19
C LYS A 408 0.15 6.02 22.01
N ILE A 409 0.40 6.55 20.81
CA ILE A 409 0.34 5.81 19.56
C ILE A 409 1.58 6.09 18.71
N PRO A 410 2.24 5.05 18.17
CA PRO A 410 3.34 5.22 17.22
C PRO A 410 2.85 5.80 15.89
N ILE A 411 3.37 6.99 15.57
CA ILE A 411 3.06 7.74 14.35
C ILE A 411 4.34 8.21 13.64
N PHE A 412 4.23 8.51 12.35
CA PHE A 412 5.24 9.24 11.59
C PHE A 412 4.58 10.07 10.48
N VAL A 413 5.29 11.07 9.96
CA VAL A 413 4.80 11.87 8.84
C VAL A 413 5.46 11.41 7.56
N ARG A 414 4.66 11.17 6.52
CA ARG A 414 5.12 10.96 5.15
C ARG A 414 4.81 12.21 4.34
N LYS A 415 5.82 12.77 3.71
CA LYS A 415 5.63 13.93 2.84
C LYS A 415 4.88 13.55 1.58
N SER A 416 3.95 14.40 1.18
CA SER A 416 3.26 14.30 -0.11
C SER A 416 3.65 15.45 -1.04
N THR A 417 3.21 15.36 -2.30
CA THR A 417 3.32 16.45 -3.28
C THR A 417 2.13 17.41 -3.26
N VAL A 418 1.06 17.07 -2.52
CA VAL A 418 -0.21 17.79 -2.51
C VAL A 418 -0.08 19.04 -1.66
N ARG A 419 0.03 20.19 -2.33
CA ARG A 419 0.24 21.49 -1.69
C ARG A 419 -0.64 22.56 -2.30
N LEU A 420 -1.05 23.52 -1.47
CA LEU A 420 -1.64 24.77 -1.92
C LEU A 420 -0.70 25.54 -2.85
N PRO A 421 -1.23 26.36 -3.78
CA PRO A 421 -0.38 27.18 -4.64
C PRO A 421 0.38 28.24 -3.81
N HIS A 422 1.68 28.39 -4.10
CA HIS A 422 2.54 29.38 -3.45
C HIS A 422 2.00 30.82 -3.60
N LYS A 423 1.46 31.15 -4.78
CA LYS A 423 0.83 32.45 -5.01
C LYS A 423 -0.54 32.47 -4.35
N LEU A 424 -0.71 33.34 -3.35
CA LEU A 424 -1.91 33.34 -2.53
C LEU A 424 -3.17 33.72 -3.29
N SER A 425 -3.05 34.56 -4.32
CA SER A 425 -4.16 34.99 -5.18
C SER A 425 -4.66 33.92 -6.16
N THR A 426 -3.95 32.79 -6.30
CA THR A 426 -4.34 31.73 -7.24
C THR A 426 -5.63 31.06 -6.75
N PRO A 427 -6.65 30.91 -7.63
CA PRO A 427 -7.89 30.21 -7.28
C PRO A 427 -7.66 28.75 -6.91
N VAL A 428 -8.47 28.24 -5.98
CA VAL A 428 -8.41 26.85 -5.52
C VAL A 428 -9.79 26.20 -5.62
N ILE A 429 -9.86 25.04 -6.27
CA ILE A 429 -11.04 24.19 -6.34
C ILE A 429 -10.74 22.89 -5.60
N MET A 430 -11.49 22.59 -4.54
CA MET A 430 -11.33 21.37 -3.74
C MET A 430 -12.57 20.50 -3.88
N ILE A 431 -12.40 19.21 -4.20
CA ILE A 431 -13.47 18.23 -4.38
C ILE A 431 -13.22 17.04 -3.45
N GLY A 432 -14.00 16.96 -2.37
CA GLY A 432 -13.75 16.00 -1.30
C GLY A 432 -15.03 15.52 -0.63
N PRO A 433 -15.73 14.52 -1.18
CA PRO A 433 -16.87 13.91 -0.51
C PRO A 433 -16.43 13.04 0.68
N GLY A 434 -17.24 13.08 1.75
CA GLY A 434 -17.03 12.29 2.95
C GLY A 434 -15.66 12.57 3.60
N THR A 435 -14.91 11.51 3.86
CA THR A 435 -13.56 11.59 4.44
C THR A 435 -12.54 12.26 3.52
N GLY A 436 -12.84 12.42 2.23
CA GLY A 436 -12.04 13.21 1.28
C GLY A 436 -11.91 14.69 1.65
N LEU A 437 -12.67 15.19 2.63
CA LEU A 437 -12.50 16.53 3.19
C LEU A 437 -11.20 16.69 4.02
N ALA A 438 -10.58 15.60 4.46
CA ALA A 438 -9.47 15.61 5.41
C ALA A 438 -8.32 16.57 5.06
N PRO A 439 -7.69 16.52 3.87
CA PRO A 439 -6.62 17.46 3.52
C PRO A 439 -7.13 18.91 3.37
N PHE A 440 -8.37 19.07 2.88
CA PHE A 440 -8.95 20.40 2.61
C PHE A 440 -9.28 21.17 3.87
N ARG A 441 -9.56 20.48 4.99
CA ARG A 441 -9.65 21.13 6.30
C ARG A 441 -8.33 21.85 6.65
N GLY A 442 -7.19 21.19 6.42
CA GLY A 442 -5.87 21.78 6.60
C GLY A 442 -5.62 22.98 5.66
N PHE A 443 -6.01 22.87 4.39
CA PHE A 443 -5.90 23.96 3.43
C PHE A 443 -6.70 25.19 3.85
N LEU A 444 -7.94 25.00 4.31
CA LEU A 444 -8.80 26.10 4.77
C LEU A 444 -8.23 26.77 6.02
N GLN A 445 -7.68 25.98 6.95
CA GLN A 445 -7.02 26.52 8.15
C GLN A 445 -5.76 27.31 7.78
N GLU A 446 -4.94 26.81 6.86
CA GLU A 446 -3.75 27.53 6.39
C GLU A 446 -4.13 28.87 5.75
N ARG A 447 -5.18 28.88 4.91
CA ARG A 447 -5.69 30.09 4.26
C ARG A 447 -6.32 31.07 5.24
N SER A 448 -7.02 30.55 6.25
CA SER A 448 -7.53 31.34 7.37
C SER A 448 -6.41 32.04 8.12
N TRP A 449 -5.35 31.29 8.47
CA TRP A 449 -4.17 31.85 9.12
C TRP A 449 -3.50 32.91 8.24
N GLN A 450 -3.27 32.65 6.95
CA GLN A 450 -2.66 33.61 6.03
C GLN A 450 -3.49 34.91 5.90
N LYS A 451 -4.82 34.80 5.86
CA LYS A 451 -5.71 35.97 5.83
C LYS A 451 -5.66 36.76 7.14
N GLN A 452 -5.59 36.08 8.29
CA GLN A 452 -5.40 36.72 9.61
C GLN A 452 -4.06 37.49 9.69
N GLN A 453 -3.04 37.04 8.97
CA GLN A 453 -1.77 37.76 8.80
C GLN A 453 -1.85 38.95 7.83
N GLY A 454 -3.05 39.34 7.37
CA GLY A 454 -3.28 40.47 6.46
C GLY A 454 -2.95 40.19 5.00
N LYS A 455 -2.75 38.92 4.62
CA LYS A 455 -2.49 38.55 3.22
C LYS A 455 -3.79 38.42 2.44
N GLU A 456 -3.78 38.88 1.20
CA GLU A 456 -4.88 38.66 0.27
C GLU A 456 -4.83 37.24 -0.30
N ILE A 457 -5.97 36.55 -0.26
CA ILE A 457 -6.12 35.19 -0.78
C ILE A 457 -7.07 35.19 -1.98
N GLY A 458 -6.78 34.33 -2.95
CA GLY A 458 -7.65 34.09 -4.10
C GLY A 458 -8.93 33.33 -3.71
N PRO A 459 -9.86 33.19 -4.65
CA PRO A 459 -11.12 32.50 -4.39
C PRO A 459 -10.91 31.02 -4.12
N ILE A 460 -11.67 30.49 -3.15
CA ILE A 460 -11.64 29.07 -2.77
C ILE A 460 -13.05 28.50 -2.87
N SER A 461 -13.23 27.50 -3.74
CA SER A 461 -14.49 26.76 -3.89
C SER A 461 -14.31 25.34 -3.37
N LEU A 462 -15.20 24.90 -2.47
CA LEU A 462 -15.24 23.53 -1.95
C LEU A 462 -16.50 22.80 -2.43
N TYR A 463 -16.31 21.63 -3.03
CA TYR A 463 -17.34 20.68 -3.40
C TYR A 463 -17.30 19.50 -2.42
N PHE A 464 -18.22 19.52 -1.46
CA PHE A 464 -18.35 18.50 -0.43
C PHE A 464 -19.61 17.68 -0.66
N GLY A 465 -19.55 16.38 -0.34
CA GLY A 465 -20.72 15.51 -0.42
C GLY A 465 -20.80 14.50 0.70
N CYS A 466 -22.01 14.21 1.16
CA CYS A 466 -22.28 13.17 2.16
C CYS A 466 -23.64 12.48 1.88
N ARG A 467 -24.11 11.59 2.75
CA ARG A 467 -25.41 10.93 2.57
C ARG A 467 -26.56 11.88 2.93
N TYR A 468 -26.55 12.36 4.17
CA TYR A 468 -27.60 13.19 4.74
C TYR A 468 -27.00 14.29 5.63
N PRO A 469 -27.56 15.50 5.62
CA PRO A 469 -27.07 16.63 6.40
C PRO A 469 -27.14 16.38 7.92
N ASP A 470 -28.15 15.65 8.37
CA ASP A 470 -28.38 15.31 9.77
C ASP A 470 -27.74 13.99 10.21
N HIS A 471 -26.91 13.36 9.35
CA HIS A 471 -26.18 12.13 9.68
C HIS A 471 -24.67 12.33 9.59
N ASP A 472 -24.16 12.77 8.44
CA ASP A 472 -22.74 12.65 8.10
C ASP A 472 -22.15 13.92 7.46
N PHE A 473 -22.76 15.08 7.68
CA PHE A 473 -22.17 16.37 7.33
C PHE A 473 -21.10 16.77 8.36
N ILE A 474 -19.92 16.16 8.20
CA ILE A 474 -18.77 16.40 9.08
C ILE A 474 -18.29 17.85 8.97
N TYR A 475 -17.89 18.42 10.11
CA TYR A 475 -17.38 19.81 10.24
C TYR A 475 -18.34 20.89 9.71
N GLU A 476 -19.66 20.65 9.73
CA GLU A 476 -20.68 21.58 9.25
C GLU A 476 -20.48 23.02 9.76
N GLU A 477 -20.34 23.20 11.07
CA GLU A 477 -20.23 24.54 11.68
C GLU A 477 -18.91 25.24 11.32
N GLU A 478 -17.80 24.50 11.25
CA GLU A 478 -16.49 25.05 10.84
C GLU A 478 -16.53 25.48 9.36
N LEU A 479 -17.15 24.68 8.49
CA LEU A 479 -17.31 25.03 7.07
C LEU A 479 -18.21 26.27 6.89
N LYS A 480 -19.32 26.37 7.62
CA LYS A 480 -20.16 27.59 7.63
C LYS A 480 -19.37 28.81 8.09
N GLN A 481 -18.54 28.67 9.13
CA GLN A 481 -17.70 29.75 9.61
C GLN A 481 -16.67 30.21 8.56
N PHE A 482 -16.09 29.28 7.80
CA PHE A 482 -15.18 29.63 6.70
C PHE A 482 -15.89 30.39 5.58
N VAL A 483 -17.17 30.10 5.30
CA VAL A 483 -17.98 30.89 4.35
C VAL A 483 -18.22 32.30 4.91
N THR A 484 -18.70 32.42 6.14
CA THR A 484 -19.01 33.73 6.75
C THR A 484 -17.78 34.63 6.89
N SER A 485 -16.60 34.05 7.18
CA SER A 485 -15.33 34.79 7.24
C SER A 485 -14.69 35.08 5.87
N GLY A 486 -15.31 34.59 4.78
CA GLY A 486 -14.82 34.75 3.42
C GLY A 486 -13.50 34.03 3.15
N ILE A 487 -13.22 32.93 3.85
CA ILE A 487 -12.15 31.98 3.51
C ILE A 487 -12.61 31.07 2.39
N LEU A 488 -13.80 30.49 2.54
CA LEU A 488 -14.51 29.83 1.45
C LEU A 488 -15.31 30.89 0.70
N SER A 489 -14.98 31.08 -0.58
CA SER A 489 -15.78 31.90 -1.49
C SER A 489 -17.08 31.19 -1.86
N GLU A 490 -17.00 29.87 -2.05
CA GLU A 490 -18.15 29.05 -2.38
C GLU A 490 -18.10 27.69 -1.65
N LEU A 491 -19.25 27.27 -1.13
CA LEU A 491 -19.45 25.95 -0.54
C LEU A 491 -20.60 25.24 -1.27
N HIS A 492 -20.25 24.21 -2.04
CA HIS A 492 -21.18 23.41 -2.84
C HIS A 492 -21.41 22.07 -2.18
N LEU A 493 -22.65 21.82 -1.72
CA LEU A 493 -23.01 20.62 -0.97
C LEU A 493 -23.81 19.63 -1.81
N ALA A 494 -23.38 18.37 -1.82
CA ALA A 494 -24.06 17.26 -2.49
C ALA A 494 -24.55 16.21 -1.48
N PHE A 495 -25.86 16.17 -1.24
CA PHE A 495 -26.47 15.17 -0.37
C PHE A 495 -27.04 14.01 -1.21
N SER A 496 -26.34 12.88 -1.17
CA SER A 496 -26.60 11.76 -2.08
C SER A 496 -27.88 10.97 -1.79
N ARG A 497 -28.50 11.18 -0.62
CA ARG A 497 -29.67 10.42 -0.16
C ARG A 497 -30.89 11.27 0.18
N ILE A 498 -30.85 12.58 -0.08
CA ILE A 498 -32.05 13.43 0.01
C ILE A 498 -32.83 13.30 -1.30
N GLY A 499 -34.11 12.93 -1.21
CA GLY A 499 -35.00 12.77 -2.35
C GLY A 499 -34.73 11.50 -3.15
N GLU A 500 -35.42 11.36 -4.29
CA GLU A 500 -35.34 10.15 -5.12
C GLU A 500 -34.06 10.09 -5.96
N LYS A 501 -33.60 11.25 -6.47
CA LYS A 501 -32.43 11.32 -7.34
C LYS A 501 -31.17 11.61 -6.53
N LYS A 502 -30.17 10.74 -6.66
CA LYS A 502 -28.87 10.93 -6.02
C LYS A 502 -28.13 12.15 -6.58
N VAL A 503 -27.67 13.02 -5.69
CA VAL A 503 -26.82 14.17 -6.02
C VAL A 503 -25.42 13.93 -5.49
N TYR A 504 -24.42 14.03 -6.37
CA TYR A 504 -23.01 13.85 -6.05
C TYR A 504 -22.20 15.10 -6.43
N VAL A 505 -20.92 15.14 -6.04
CA VAL A 505 -20.05 16.31 -6.24
C VAL A 505 -19.86 16.65 -7.72
N GLN A 506 -19.84 15.66 -8.62
CA GLN A 506 -19.78 15.88 -10.06
C GLN A 506 -21.02 16.59 -10.62
N HIS A 507 -22.19 16.36 -10.02
CA HIS A 507 -23.40 17.11 -10.40
C HIS A 507 -23.29 18.57 -9.98
N LYS A 508 -22.68 18.84 -8.82
CA LYS A 508 -22.43 20.21 -8.35
C LYS A 508 -21.36 20.93 -9.16
N LEU A 509 -20.30 20.23 -9.57
CA LEU A 509 -19.33 20.77 -10.53
C LEU A 509 -20.02 21.15 -11.83
N TRP A 510 -20.89 20.28 -12.34
CA TRP A 510 -21.63 20.54 -13.57
C TRP A 510 -22.60 21.73 -13.48
N GLU A 511 -23.29 21.87 -12.34
CA GLU A 511 -24.18 22.99 -12.05
C GLU A 511 -23.43 24.32 -12.11
N ASN A 512 -22.19 24.34 -11.61
CA ASN A 512 -21.32 25.52 -11.52
C ASN A 512 -20.25 25.60 -12.63
N ARG A 513 -20.46 24.91 -13.75
CA ARG A 513 -19.48 24.74 -14.84
C ARG A 513 -18.88 26.04 -15.38
N GLU A 514 -19.65 27.13 -15.43
CA GLU A 514 -19.19 28.46 -15.87
C GLU A 514 -18.12 29.01 -14.91
N ALA A 515 -18.40 29.01 -13.59
CA ALA A 515 -17.47 29.47 -12.57
C ALA A 515 -16.23 28.56 -12.46
N VAL A 516 -16.43 27.25 -12.61
CA VAL A 516 -15.33 26.27 -12.68
C VAL A 516 -14.42 26.57 -13.86
N TRP A 517 -14.97 26.74 -15.08
CA TRP A 517 -14.18 27.08 -16.26
C TRP A 517 -13.43 28.40 -16.09
N HIS A 518 -14.11 29.45 -15.60
CA HIS A 518 -13.49 30.75 -15.35
C HIS A 518 -12.29 30.63 -14.38
N SER A 519 -12.43 29.82 -13.33
CA SER A 519 -11.32 29.55 -12.40
C SER A 519 -10.16 28.84 -13.10
N VAL A 520 -10.45 27.83 -13.93
CA VAL A 520 -9.44 27.09 -14.70
C VAL A 520 -8.67 28.00 -15.66
N GLU A 521 -9.35 28.92 -16.33
CA GLU A 521 -8.73 29.96 -17.17
C GLU A 521 -7.82 30.89 -16.35
N ASN A 522 -8.23 31.21 -15.12
CA ASN A 522 -7.43 31.99 -14.17
C ASN A 522 -6.40 31.17 -13.39
N SER A 523 -5.86 30.12 -14.02
CA SER A 523 -4.77 29.31 -13.48
C SER A 523 -5.10 28.59 -12.16
N ALA A 524 -6.38 28.25 -11.91
CA ALA A 524 -6.77 27.53 -10.70
C ALA A 524 -5.97 26.24 -10.48
N HIS A 525 -5.78 25.91 -9.21
CA HIS A 525 -5.39 24.60 -8.75
C HIS A 525 -6.62 23.80 -8.31
N ILE A 526 -6.70 22.55 -8.76
CA ILE A 526 -7.79 21.61 -8.56
C ILE A 526 -7.24 20.46 -7.72
N TYR A 527 -7.97 20.13 -6.66
CA TYR A 527 -7.63 19.02 -5.78
C TYR A 527 -8.82 18.08 -5.65
N VAL A 528 -8.57 16.78 -5.83
CA VAL A 528 -9.58 15.72 -5.66
C VAL A 528 -9.09 14.79 -4.56
N CYS A 529 -9.93 14.50 -3.58
CA CYS A 529 -9.60 13.56 -2.51
C CYS A 529 -10.81 12.70 -2.15
N GLY A 530 -10.61 11.41 -1.93
CA GLY A 530 -11.65 10.45 -1.56
C GLY A 530 -11.57 9.16 -2.37
N ASP A 531 -12.74 8.61 -2.72
CA ASP A 531 -12.87 7.32 -3.43
C ASP A 531 -12.18 7.34 -4.81
N ALA A 532 -11.07 6.59 -4.94
CA ALA A 532 -10.34 6.45 -6.20
C ALA A 532 -11.16 5.74 -7.28
N ARG A 533 -12.02 4.78 -6.88
CA ARG A 533 -12.65 3.84 -7.83
C ARG A 533 -13.69 4.49 -8.73
N ASN A 534 -14.60 5.28 -8.16
CA ASN A 534 -15.72 5.82 -8.92
C ASN A 534 -15.69 7.35 -8.94
N MET A 535 -15.52 7.98 -7.78
CA MET A 535 -15.65 9.42 -7.64
C MET A 535 -14.60 10.17 -8.46
N ALA A 536 -13.33 9.78 -8.39
CA ALA A 536 -12.26 10.43 -9.13
C ALA A 536 -12.50 10.41 -10.64
N ARG A 537 -12.90 9.26 -11.18
CA ARG A 537 -13.21 9.08 -12.61
C ARG A 537 -14.39 9.95 -13.06
N ASP A 538 -15.46 10.00 -12.28
CA ASP A 538 -16.64 10.81 -12.58
C ASP A 538 -16.34 12.31 -12.55
N VAL A 539 -15.48 12.74 -11.61
CA VAL A 539 -15.02 14.13 -11.50
C VAL A 539 -14.17 14.50 -12.72
N GLN A 540 -13.20 13.65 -13.11
CA GLN A 540 -12.40 13.86 -14.31
C GLN A 540 -13.26 13.94 -15.56
N ALA A 541 -14.19 13.00 -15.76
CA ALA A 541 -15.12 13.01 -16.89
C ALA A 541 -15.96 14.30 -16.93
N THR A 542 -16.33 14.82 -15.76
CA THR A 542 -17.06 16.10 -15.65
C THR A 542 -16.18 17.28 -16.03
N PHE A 543 -14.91 17.33 -15.62
CA PHE A 543 -13.99 18.38 -16.07
C PHE A 543 -13.80 18.39 -17.59
N ILE A 544 -13.57 17.22 -18.19
CA ILE A 544 -13.49 17.09 -19.66
C ILE A 544 -14.75 17.66 -20.32
N LYS A 545 -15.92 17.30 -19.79
CA LYS A 545 -17.19 17.81 -20.28
C LYS A 545 -17.34 19.33 -20.14
N ILE A 546 -16.85 19.92 -19.05
CA ILE A 546 -16.84 21.37 -18.83
C ILE A 546 -15.92 22.05 -19.85
N PHE A 547 -14.72 21.51 -20.09
CA PHE A 547 -13.77 22.05 -21.06
C PHE A 547 -14.33 22.05 -22.48
N MET A 548 -15.07 21.00 -22.83
CA MET A 548 -15.73 20.90 -24.12
C MET A 548 -16.90 21.89 -24.24
N GLN A 549 -17.81 21.91 -23.26
CA GLN A 549 -19.02 22.71 -23.38
C GLN A 549 -18.80 24.21 -23.15
N VAL A 550 -18.09 24.57 -22.09
CA VAL A 550 -17.91 25.98 -21.69
C VAL A 550 -16.65 26.53 -22.36
N GLY A 551 -15.56 25.77 -22.34
CA GLY A 551 -14.29 26.15 -22.96
C GLY A 551 -14.25 26.01 -24.48
N GLN A 552 -15.31 25.48 -25.09
CA GLN A 552 -15.45 25.25 -26.54
C GLN A 552 -14.27 24.48 -27.14
N LYS A 553 -13.69 23.56 -26.35
CA LYS A 553 -12.61 22.68 -26.80
C LYS A 553 -13.18 21.47 -27.51
N SER A 554 -12.49 21.00 -28.55
CA SER A 554 -12.72 19.63 -29.03
C SER A 554 -12.39 18.61 -27.94
N GLU A 555 -12.88 17.39 -28.09
CA GLU A 555 -12.61 16.31 -27.14
C GLU A 555 -11.09 16.05 -26.97
N SER A 556 -10.34 16.06 -28.08
CA SER A 556 -8.88 15.91 -28.04
C SER A 556 -8.19 17.05 -27.29
N GLU A 557 -8.61 18.30 -27.51
CA GLU A 557 -8.07 19.46 -26.80
C GLU A 557 -8.44 19.44 -25.32
N ALA A 558 -9.64 18.99 -24.95
CA ALA A 558 -10.06 18.86 -23.56
C ALA A 558 -9.20 17.85 -22.80
N HIS A 559 -8.95 16.67 -23.38
CA HIS A 559 -8.05 15.67 -22.79
C HIS A 559 -6.61 16.19 -22.70
N LYS A 560 -6.13 16.88 -23.75
CA LYS A 560 -4.80 17.50 -23.75
C LYS A 560 -4.66 18.61 -22.71
N LEU A 561 -5.72 19.37 -22.45
CA LEU A 561 -5.74 20.37 -21.38
C LEU A 561 -5.68 19.69 -20.01
N PHE A 562 -6.43 18.61 -19.80
CA PHE A 562 -6.44 17.86 -18.54
C PHE A 562 -5.07 17.24 -18.21
N LYS A 563 -4.56 16.37 -19.09
CA LYS A 563 -3.23 16.55 -19.71
C LYS A 563 -2.21 17.40 -18.97
N GLU A 564 -2.22 18.64 -19.43
CA GLU A 564 -1.33 19.70 -19.03
C GLU A 564 -1.56 20.16 -17.59
N LEU A 565 -2.80 20.15 -17.08
CA LEU A 565 -3.08 20.48 -15.69
C LEU A 565 -2.42 19.51 -14.71
N GLU A 566 -2.45 18.21 -15.00
CA GLU A 566 -1.75 17.20 -14.20
C GLU A 566 -0.23 17.39 -14.28
N ARG A 567 0.30 17.55 -15.49
CA ARG A 567 1.73 17.79 -15.72
C ARG A 567 2.24 19.04 -14.98
N GLN A 568 1.43 20.10 -14.93
CA GLN A 568 1.72 21.34 -14.21
C GLN A 568 1.41 21.26 -12.70
N ARG A 569 0.95 20.12 -12.18
CA ARG A 569 0.47 19.93 -10.79
C ARG A 569 -0.64 20.90 -10.39
N ARG A 570 -1.39 21.39 -11.37
CA ARG A 570 -2.61 22.18 -11.19
C ARG A 570 -3.84 21.30 -11.05
N TYR A 571 -3.78 20.03 -11.43
CA TYR A 571 -4.73 19.01 -11.02
C TYR A 571 -3.97 17.98 -10.18
N GLN A 572 -4.41 17.74 -8.96
CA GLN A 572 -3.79 16.78 -8.04
C GLN A 572 -4.86 15.93 -7.38
N ALA A 573 -4.69 14.62 -7.45
CA ALA A 573 -5.56 13.65 -6.82
C ALA A 573 -4.84 13.00 -5.63
N ASP A 574 -5.47 13.01 -4.46
CA ASP A 574 -5.05 12.25 -3.28
C ASP A 574 -6.15 11.27 -2.92
N ASN A 575 -6.22 10.19 -3.70
CA ASN A 575 -7.26 9.19 -3.57
C ASN A 575 -6.68 7.91 -2.97
N LEU A 576 -7.48 7.26 -2.13
CA LEU A 576 -7.14 6.03 -1.41
C LEU A 576 -7.97 4.85 -1.89
#